data_AF-A0A1Q9UPS0-F1
#
_entry.id   AF-A0A1Q9UPS0-F1
#
_cell.length_a   1.000
_cell.length_b   1.000
_cell.length_c   1.000
_cell.angle_alpha   90.00
_cell.angle_beta   90.00
_cell.angle_gamma   90.00
#
_symmetry.space_group_name_H-M   'P 1'
#
loop_
_entity.id
_entity.type
_entity.pdbx_description
1 polymer ?
#
loop_
_entity_poly.entity_id
_entity_poly.type
_entity_poly.pdbx_seq_one_letter_code
_entity_poly.pdbx_strand_id
1 'polypeptide(L)'
;MERHPVTNAQFAAFVRETAYRTTAERAPDPATLPPGVDPSVLVPGSLVFTPTAGPVPLHRWDLWWRWVPGASWRHPRGPGTDLEGLAHHPVVHVCLEDAQAYATWAGRYLPTETEHGDRGGEPDRPHRAWTCPCR
;
A
#
# COMPACT_ATOMS: atom_id res chain seq x y z
N MET A 1 1.52 0.16 -19.20
CA MET A 1 1.34 0.97 -17.99
C MET A 1 -0.01 1.60 -17.91
N GLU A 2 -0.65 1.65 -16.74
CA GLU A 2 -1.23 2.97 -16.39
C GLU A 2 -0.08 3.87 -15.96
N ARG A 3 -0.23 5.14 -16.34
CA ARG A 3 0.84 6.14 -16.30
C ARG A 3 0.96 6.82 -14.95
N HIS A 4 0.07 6.49 -14.01
CA HIS A 4 -0.04 7.13 -12.72
C HIS A 4 -0.35 6.10 -11.65
N PRO A 5 0.03 6.36 -10.39
CA PRO A 5 -0.41 5.59 -9.25
C PRO A 5 -1.93 5.37 -9.11
N VAL A 6 -2.34 4.32 -8.39
CA VAL A 6 -3.73 3.88 -8.23
C VAL A 6 -4.21 4.89 -7.23
N THR A 7 -5.17 5.68 -7.66
CA THR A 7 -5.69 6.74 -6.82
C THR A 7 -6.61 6.18 -5.76
N ASN A 8 -6.75 6.89 -4.64
CA ASN A 8 -7.72 6.54 -3.60
C ASN A 8 -9.15 6.40 -4.17
N ALA A 9 -9.52 7.22 -5.16
CA ALA A 9 -10.81 7.12 -5.82
C ALA A 9 -11.01 5.80 -6.59
N GLN A 10 -9.98 5.34 -7.31
CA GLN A 10 -10.03 4.07 -8.04
C GLN A 10 -10.09 2.88 -7.08
N PHE A 11 -9.28 2.91 -6.02
CA PHE A 11 -9.29 1.85 -5.01
C PHE A 11 -10.61 1.81 -4.23
N ALA A 12 -11.21 2.98 -3.95
CA ALA A 12 -12.53 3.06 -3.34
C ALA A 12 -13.63 2.44 -4.21
N ALA A 13 -13.55 2.55 -5.54
CA ALA A 13 -14.48 1.89 -6.46
C ALA A 13 -14.37 0.37 -6.37
N PHE A 14 -13.13 -0.15 -6.40
CA PHE A 14 -12.85 -1.58 -6.20
C PHE A 14 -13.45 -2.09 -4.89
N VAL A 15 -13.15 -1.43 -3.76
CA VAL A 15 -13.64 -1.85 -2.45
C VAL A 15 -15.16 -1.78 -2.37
N ARG A 16 -15.79 -0.77 -2.96
CA ARG A 16 -17.25 -0.62 -2.98
C ARG A 16 -17.93 -1.75 -3.73
N GLU A 17 -17.36 -2.23 -4.84
CA GLU A 17 -17.94 -3.28 -5.66
C GLU A 17 -17.67 -4.69 -5.13
N THR A 18 -16.53 -4.90 -4.49
CA THR A 18 -16.08 -6.23 -4.04
C THR A 18 -16.25 -6.45 -2.54
N ALA A 19 -16.58 -5.41 -1.79
CA ALA A 19 -16.52 -5.39 -0.32
C ALA A 19 -15.16 -5.83 0.24
N TYR A 20 -14.08 -5.63 -0.53
CA TYR A 20 -12.73 -6.06 -0.16
C TYR A 20 -12.23 -5.37 1.11
N ARG A 21 -11.60 -6.15 2.00
CA ARG A 21 -10.92 -5.66 3.21
C ARG A 21 -9.42 -5.87 3.04
N THR A 22 -8.65 -4.79 3.15
CA THR A 22 -7.21 -4.87 2.92
C THR A 22 -6.50 -5.58 4.06
N THR A 23 -5.25 -5.99 3.84
CA THR A 23 -4.39 -6.57 4.89
C THR A 23 -4.27 -5.66 6.11
N ALA A 24 -4.18 -4.33 5.93
CA ALA A 24 -4.13 -3.37 7.03
C ALA A 24 -5.44 -3.31 7.86
N GLU A 25 -6.57 -3.72 7.28
CA GLU A 25 -7.88 -3.77 7.94
C GLU A 25 -8.16 -5.14 8.61
N ARG A 26 -7.29 -6.12 8.38
CA ARG A 26 -7.36 -7.49 8.93
C ARG A 26 -6.36 -7.64 10.08
N ALA A 27 -6.72 -8.44 11.09
CA ALA A 27 -5.76 -8.80 12.13
C ALA A 27 -4.65 -9.66 11.50
N PRO A 28 -3.37 -9.43 11.83
CA PRO A 28 -2.27 -10.27 11.35
C PRO A 28 -2.49 -11.73 11.79
N ASP A 29 -2.25 -12.68 10.89
CA ASP A 29 -2.33 -14.10 11.21
C ASP A 29 -1.13 -14.50 12.10
N PRO A 30 -1.36 -15.00 13.33
CA PRO A 30 -0.29 -15.48 14.21
C PRO A 30 0.62 -16.51 13.54
N ALA A 31 0.12 -17.29 12.58
CA ALA A 31 0.90 -18.32 11.88
C ALA A 31 1.97 -17.75 10.93
N THR A 32 1.82 -16.50 10.50
CA THR A 32 2.77 -15.81 9.62
C THR A 32 3.85 -15.04 10.39
N LEU A 33 3.74 -14.99 11.72
CA LEU A 33 4.61 -14.20 12.58
C LEU A 33 5.69 -15.05 13.25
N PRO A 34 6.83 -14.42 13.62
CA PRO A 34 7.84 -15.09 14.41
C PRO A 34 7.25 -15.65 15.72
N PRO A 35 7.73 -16.81 16.20
CA PRO A 35 7.27 -17.36 17.47
C PRO A 35 7.58 -16.40 18.63
N GLY A 36 6.61 -16.21 19.53
CA GLY A 36 6.75 -15.35 20.71
C GLY A 36 6.21 -13.92 20.57
N VAL A 37 5.53 -13.60 19.47
CA VAL A 37 4.78 -12.34 19.36
C VAL A 37 3.57 -12.36 20.28
N ASP A 38 3.42 -11.31 21.07
CA ASP A 38 2.27 -11.14 21.97
C ASP A 38 0.97 -11.00 21.15
N PRO A 39 -0.06 -11.83 21.39
CA PRO A 39 -1.34 -11.73 20.68
C PRO A 39 -2.02 -10.35 20.81
N SER A 40 -1.74 -9.60 21.88
CA SER A 40 -2.29 -8.27 22.11
C SER A 40 -1.77 -7.21 21.14
N VAL A 41 -0.65 -7.47 20.45
CA VAL A 41 -0.12 -6.56 19.41
C VAL A 41 -0.64 -6.89 18.00
N LEU A 42 -1.44 -7.97 17.86
CA LEU A 42 -2.05 -8.39 16.59
C LEU A 42 -3.32 -7.60 16.26
N VAL A 43 -3.20 -6.29 16.35
CA VAL A 43 -4.29 -5.37 16.01
C VAL A 43 -4.20 -5.00 14.53
N PRO A 44 -5.35 -4.84 13.83
CA PRO A 44 -5.34 -4.30 12.48
C PRO A 44 -4.73 -2.90 12.51
N GLY A 45 -3.85 -2.60 11.59
CA GLY A 45 -3.12 -1.35 11.55
C GLY A 45 -2.02 -1.35 10.50
N SER A 46 -1.28 -0.27 10.45
CA SER A 46 -0.18 -0.12 9.52
C SER A 46 0.90 0.79 10.08
N LEU A 47 2.09 0.73 9.47
CA LEU A 47 3.17 1.66 9.77
C LEU A 47 2.86 3.02 9.16
N VAL A 48 2.81 4.04 10.00
CA VAL A 48 2.60 5.43 9.60
C VAL A 48 3.91 6.19 9.78
N PHE A 49 4.27 6.95 8.74
CA PHE A 49 5.45 7.80 8.78
C PHE A 49 5.23 8.94 9.77
N THR A 50 6.13 9.06 10.73
CA THR A 50 6.16 10.12 11.74
C THR A 50 7.46 10.89 11.59
N PRO A 51 7.43 12.18 11.19
CA PRO A 51 8.64 12.96 10.99
C PRO A 51 9.44 13.11 12.28
N THR A 52 10.76 13.01 12.19
CA THR A 52 11.68 13.21 13.31
C THR A 52 12.11 14.68 13.41
N ALA A 53 12.42 15.15 14.62
CA ALA A 53 12.86 16.53 14.86
C ALA A 53 14.25 16.84 14.27
N GLY A 54 15.02 15.82 13.91
CA GLY A 54 16.34 15.95 13.31
C GLY A 54 16.81 14.66 12.63
N PRO A 55 18.07 14.64 12.15
CA PRO A 55 18.67 13.47 11.52
C PRO A 55 18.72 12.29 12.49
N VAL A 56 18.36 11.12 11.99
CA VAL A 56 18.31 9.86 12.75
C VAL A 56 19.05 8.77 11.98
N PRO A 57 19.66 7.79 12.66
CA PRO A 57 20.39 6.72 11.98
C PRO A 57 19.48 5.89 11.08
N LEU A 58 19.84 5.70 9.80
CA LEU A 58 18.98 5.03 8.79
C LEU A 58 18.66 3.55 9.10
N HIS A 59 19.42 2.90 9.97
CA HIS A 59 19.15 1.53 10.42
C HIS A 59 18.06 1.44 11.49
N ARG A 60 17.65 2.57 12.08
CA ARG A 60 16.64 2.67 13.15
C ARG A 60 15.29 3.13 12.62
N TRP A 61 14.70 2.31 11.75
CA TRP A 61 13.41 2.60 11.11
C TRP A 61 12.28 2.86 12.11
N ASP A 62 12.38 2.30 13.31
CA ASP A 62 11.47 2.48 14.45
C ASP A 62 11.38 3.93 14.95
N LEU A 63 12.32 4.81 14.57
CA LEU A 63 12.31 6.21 14.97
C LEU A 63 11.38 7.08 14.12
N TRP A 64 11.09 6.70 12.87
CA TRP A 64 10.23 7.46 11.95
C TRP A 64 9.07 6.65 11.37
N TRP A 65 8.97 5.37 11.67
CA TRP A 65 7.79 4.55 11.39
C TRP A 65 7.20 4.06 12.70
N ARG A 66 5.90 4.34 12.89
CA ARG A 66 5.17 3.90 14.07
C ARG A 66 4.03 2.99 13.67
N TRP A 67 3.85 1.90 14.40
CA TRP A 67 2.66 1.09 14.28
C TRP A 67 1.46 1.88 14.80
N VAL A 68 0.48 2.14 13.94
CA VAL A 68 -0.74 2.85 14.32
C VAL A 68 -1.92 1.89 14.15
N PRO A 69 -2.52 1.41 15.26
CA PRO A 69 -3.73 0.61 15.22
C PRO A 69 -4.85 1.35 14.49
N GLY A 70 -5.53 0.67 13.56
CA GLY A 70 -6.59 1.25 12.74
C GLY A 70 -6.13 2.15 11.60
N ALA A 71 -4.83 2.33 11.38
CA ALA A 71 -4.33 2.96 10.16
C ALA A 71 -4.56 2.02 8.96
N SER A 72 -5.22 2.53 7.93
CA SER A 72 -5.55 1.80 6.71
C SER A 72 -5.56 2.74 5.52
N TRP A 73 -5.83 2.22 4.32
CA TRP A 73 -5.98 3.05 3.13
C TRP A 73 -7.10 4.11 3.28
N ARG A 74 -8.12 3.87 4.12
CA ARG A 74 -9.20 4.83 4.44
C ARG A 74 -8.79 5.88 5.46
N HIS A 75 -7.82 5.54 6.31
CA HIS A 75 -7.36 6.34 7.44
C HIS A 75 -5.83 6.41 7.43
N PRO A 76 -5.20 7.12 6.44
CA PRO A 76 -3.77 6.99 6.17
C PRO A 76 -2.84 7.48 7.28
N ARG A 77 -3.36 8.29 8.21
CA ARG A 77 -2.60 8.78 9.37
C ARG A 77 -3.08 8.18 10.68
N GLY A 78 -3.97 7.19 10.62
CA GLY A 78 -4.58 6.56 11.78
C GLY A 78 -6.04 6.96 12.03
N PRO A 79 -6.64 6.42 13.10
CA PRO A 79 -8.04 6.62 13.45
C PRO A 79 -8.40 8.10 13.54
N GLY A 80 -9.52 8.49 12.93
CA GLY A 80 -10.00 9.88 12.93
C GLY A 80 -9.44 10.75 11.80
N THR A 81 -8.53 10.23 10.97
CA THR A 81 -8.18 10.85 9.68
C THR A 81 -8.97 10.22 8.56
N ASP A 82 -9.15 10.89 7.42
CA ASP A 82 -9.89 10.32 6.29
C ASP A 82 -9.17 10.60 4.97
N LEU A 83 -9.92 10.46 3.87
CA LEU A 83 -9.45 10.71 2.51
C LEU A 83 -9.89 12.07 1.96
N GLU A 84 -10.31 13.00 2.82
CA GLU A 84 -10.75 14.32 2.37
C GLU A 84 -9.61 15.05 1.64
N GLY A 85 -9.88 15.51 0.42
CA GLY A 85 -8.86 16.12 -0.47
C GLY A 85 -7.83 15.15 -1.06
N LEU A 86 -7.87 13.85 -0.71
CA LEU A 86 -6.88 12.86 -1.14
C LEU A 86 -7.36 11.91 -2.26
N ALA A 87 -8.50 12.22 -2.89
CA ALA A 87 -9.11 11.34 -3.90
C ALA A 87 -8.17 10.99 -5.07
N HIS A 88 -7.34 11.93 -5.52
CA HIS A 88 -6.37 11.75 -6.62
C HIS A 88 -4.96 11.38 -6.15
N HIS A 89 -4.75 11.26 -4.84
CA HIS A 89 -3.48 10.81 -4.29
C HIS A 89 -3.33 9.29 -4.45
N PRO A 90 -2.09 8.79 -4.55
CA PRO A 90 -1.82 7.36 -4.54
C PRO A 90 -2.41 6.72 -3.29
N VAL A 91 -3.03 5.55 -3.46
CA VAL A 91 -3.44 4.70 -2.36
C VAL A 91 -2.22 4.19 -1.60
N VAL A 92 -2.33 4.19 -0.27
CA VAL A 92 -1.27 3.76 0.66
C VAL A 92 -1.83 2.71 1.63
N HIS A 93 -0.95 2.08 2.42
CA HIS A 93 -1.30 0.95 3.30
C HIS A 93 -1.91 -0.25 2.57
N VAL A 94 -1.39 -0.51 1.36
CA VAL A 94 -1.73 -1.67 0.53
C VAL A 94 -0.53 -2.62 0.49
N CYS A 95 -0.78 -3.90 0.75
CA CYS A 95 0.19 -4.98 0.60
C CYS A 95 0.18 -5.52 -0.84
N LEU A 96 1.15 -6.40 -1.16
CA LEU A 96 1.22 -7.06 -2.46
C LEU A 96 -0.07 -7.82 -2.80
N GLU A 97 -0.66 -8.53 -1.84
CA GLU A 97 -1.93 -9.25 -1.99
C GLU A 97 -3.08 -8.29 -2.35
N ASP A 98 -3.16 -7.13 -1.67
CA ASP A 98 -4.19 -6.11 -1.95
C ASP A 98 -4.03 -5.56 -3.37
N ALA A 99 -2.78 -5.33 -3.80
CA ALA A 99 -2.47 -4.84 -5.14
C ALA A 99 -2.79 -5.87 -6.22
N GLN A 100 -2.55 -7.16 -5.96
CA GLN A 100 -2.91 -8.27 -6.85
C GLN A 100 -4.44 -8.40 -6.97
N ALA A 101 -5.16 -8.35 -5.86
CA ALA A 101 -6.62 -8.43 -5.84
C ALA A 101 -7.24 -7.28 -6.66
N TYR A 102 -6.74 -6.06 -6.48
CA TYR A 102 -7.14 -4.90 -7.28
C TYR A 102 -6.83 -5.11 -8.78
N ALA A 103 -5.61 -5.57 -9.10
CA ALA A 103 -5.21 -5.81 -10.49
C ALA A 103 -6.13 -6.83 -11.17
N THR A 104 -6.41 -7.95 -10.50
CA THR A 104 -7.33 -8.98 -11.01
C THR A 104 -8.74 -8.42 -11.24
N TRP A 105 -9.29 -7.66 -10.29
CA TRP A 105 -10.60 -7.02 -10.46
C TRP A 105 -10.62 -6.03 -11.64
N ALA A 106 -9.54 -5.26 -11.81
CA ALA A 106 -9.40 -4.31 -12.92
C ALA A 106 -9.13 -4.99 -14.29
N GLY A 107 -9.05 -6.32 -14.35
CA GLY A 107 -8.69 -7.08 -15.55
C GLY A 107 -7.23 -6.89 -15.98
N ARG A 108 -6.32 -6.71 -15.00
CA ARG A 108 -4.90 -6.36 -15.18
C ARG A 108 -4.00 -7.27 -14.35
N TYR A 109 -2.69 -7.07 -14.49
CA TYR A 109 -1.66 -7.74 -13.70
C TYR A 109 -0.61 -6.73 -13.20
N LEU A 110 0.15 -7.11 -12.17
CA LEU A 110 1.26 -6.31 -11.66
C LEU A 110 2.50 -6.47 -12.54
N PRO A 111 3.21 -5.38 -12.89
CA PRO A 111 4.49 -5.49 -13.59
C PRO A 111 5.48 -6.35 -12.80
N THR A 112 6.26 -7.14 -13.53
CA THR A 112 7.51 -7.71 -13.00
C THR A 112 8.54 -6.60 -12.77
N GLU A 113 9.57 -6.89 -11.96
CA GLU A 113 10.63 -5.91 -11.66
C GLU A 113 11.33 -5.44 -12.94
N THR A 114 11.53 -6.35 -13.91
CA THR A 114 12.12 -6.05 -15.23
C THR A 114 11.23 -5.10 -16.04
N GLU A 115 9.92 -5.35 -16.10
CA GLU A 115 8.96 -4.46 -16.76
C GLU A 115 8.87 -3.07 -16.10
N HIS A 116 9.25 -2.96 -14.82
CA HIS A 116 9.29 -1.69 -14.09
C HIS A 116 10.62 -0.93 -14.26
N GLY A 117 11.73 -1.67 -14.39
CA GLY A 117 13.11 -1.14 -14.48
C GLY A 117 13.51 -0.65 -15.88
N ASP A 118 12.88 -1.15 -16.94
CA ASP A 118 13.18 -0.76 -18.33
C ASP A 118 12.54 0.58 -18.71
N ARG A 119 13.13 1.69 -18.24
CA ARG A 119 12.98 2.98 -18.92
C ARG A 119 13.96 3.04 -20.11
N GLY A 120 13.61 2.44 -21.25
CA GLY A 120 14.27 2.77 -22.52
C GLY A 120 14.47 1.69 -23.58
N GLY A 121 13.74 0.58 -23.58
CA GLY A 121 13.85 -0.39 -24.66
C GLY A 121 12.51 -1.06 -24.96
N GLU A 122 11.90 -0.69 -26.07
CA GLU A 122 10.78 -1.45 -26.62
C GLU A 122 11.33 -2.76 -27.22
N PRO A 123 10.71 -3.90 -26.92
CA PRO A 123 10.00 -4.54 -28.03
C PRO A 123 8.62 -5.10 -27.63
N ASP A 124 7.65 -4.71 -28.46
CA ASP A 124 6.52 -5.51 -28.96
C ASP A 124 5.90 -6.55 -27.99
N ARG A 125 4.87 -6.12 -27.24
CA ARG A 125 3.58 -6.86 -27.06
C ARG A 125 2.58 -6.13 -26.13
N PRO A 126 1.27 -6.42 -26.26
CA PRO A 126 0.22 -5.45 -25.96
C PRO A 126 -0.31 -5.56 -24.53
N HIS A 127 0.49 -5.34 -23.49
CA HIS A 127 -0.07 -5.32 -22.13
C HIS A 127 0.48 -4.22 -21.25
N ARG A 128 -0.44 -3.45 -20.65
CA ARG A 128 -0.14 -2.17 -20.02
C ARG A 128 0.20 -2.31 -18.50
N ALA A 129 1.40 -2.74 -18.13
CA ALA A 129 1.92 -2.77 -16.73
C ALA A 129 2.58 -1.44 -16.28
N TRP A 130 2.58 -0.94 -15.02
CA TRP A 130 2.57 0.47 -14.49
C TRP A 130 3.90 1.16 -14.01
N THR A 131 4.01 2.52 -13.96
CA THR A 131 5.17 3.29 -13.40
C THR A 131 4.83 4.67 -12.76
N CYS A 132 5.61 5.11 -11.75
CA CYS A 132 5.50 6.37 -10.99
C CYS A 132 6.78 7.26 -11.18
N PRO A 133 6.67 8.60 -11.32
CA PRO A 133 7.79 9.50 -11.61
C PRO A 133 8.29 10.27 -10.36
N CYS A 134 9.60 10.54 -10.30
CA CYS A 134 10.21 11.86 -9.98
C CYS A 134 11.71 11.72 -9.62
N ARG A 135 12.52 12.26 -10.55
CA ARG A 135 13.75 13.06 -10.37
C ARG A 135 14.87 12.61 -9.43
#